data_AF-A0A6I3CQZ0-F1
#
_entry.id   AF-A0A6I3CQZ0-F1
#
_cell.length_a   1.000
_cell.length_b   1.000
_cell.length_c   1.000
_cell.angle_alpha   90.00
_cell.angle_beta   90.00
_cell.angle_gamma   90.00
#
_symmetry.space_group_name_H-M   'P 1'
#
loop_
_entity.id
_entity.type
_entity.pdbx_description
1 polymer ?
#
loop_
_entity_poly.entity_id
_entity_poly.type
_entity_poly.pdbx_seq_one_letter_code
_entity_poly.pdbx_strand_id
1 'polypeptide(L)' 'MIIDCNTCTARDFACHDCVISVLLNPLPNRHQELSEPESSALALLSSRGLVPPLRFGGNSQAI' A
#
# COMPACT_ATOMS: atom_id res chain seq x y z
N MET A 1 5.64 -4.33 17.56
CA MET A 1 6.21 -2.96 17.56
C MET A 1 5.07 -1.99 17.36
N ILE A 2 4.91 -1.00 18.25
CA ILE A 2 3.84 -0.01 18.21
C ILE A 2 4.49 1.35 17.95
N ILE A 3 3.97 2.09 16.97
CA ILE A 3 4.41 3.45 16.66
C ILE A 3 3.32 4.41 17.13
N ASP A 4 3.64 5.27 18.08
CA ASP A 4 2.78 6.36 18.50
C ASP A 4 3.29 7.67 17.93
N CYS A 5 2.68 8.12 16.83
CA CYS A 5 3.06 9.38 16.24
C CYS A 5 2.82 10.55 17.20
N ASN A 6 1.86 10.49 18.15
CA ASN A 6 1.48 11.61 19.03
C ASN A 6 2.59 12.01 20.01
N THR A 7 3.50 11.09 20.30
CA THR A 7 4.66 11.32 21.16
C THR A 7 5.98 11.38 20.39
N CYS A 8 5.93 11.35 19.05
CA CYS A 8 7.13 11.38 18.21
C CYS A 8 7.78 12.76 18.20
N THR A 9 8.99 12.87 18.76
CA THR A 9 9.77 14.12 18.82
C THR A 9 10.22 14.65 17.46
N ALA A 10 10.27 13.78 16.45
CA ALA A 10 10.62 14.15 15.08
C ALA A 10 9.40 14.57 14.23
N ARG A 11 8.18 14.57 14.82
CA ARG A 11 6.93 14.80 14.09
C ARG A 11 6.95 16.09 13.27
N ASP A 12 7.38 17.19 13.86
CA ASP A 12 7.18 18.51 13.25
C ASP A 12 8.16 18.81 12.10
N PHE A 13 9.28 18.08 12.00
CA PHE A 13 10.31 18.34 11.00
C PHE A 13 10.66 17.13 10.12
N ALA A 14 10.27 15.91 10.49
CA ALA A 14 10.59 14.70 9.74
C ALA A 14 9.37 13.91 9.26
N CYS A 15 8.13 14.23 9.70
CA CYS A 15 6.95 13.46 9.28
C CYS A 15 6.73 13.45 7.77
N HIS A 16 7.13 14.52 7.06
CA HIS A 16 6.99 14.60 5.61
C HIS A 16 7.86 13.58 4.85
N ASP A 17 8.91 13.06 5.48
CA ASP A 17 9.81 12.02 4.96
C ASP A 17 9.70 10.69 5.76
N CYS A 18 8.75 10.61 6.69
CA CYS A 18 8.54 9.41 7.49
C CYS A 18 7.66 8.40 6.72
N VAL A 19 8.12 7.15 6.59
CA VAL A 19 7.37 6.05 5.95
C VAL A 19 5.96 5.84 6.54
N ILE A 20 5.75 6.24 7.79
CA ILE A 20 4.46 6.12 8.48
C ILE A 20 3.40 7.07 7.91
N SER A 21 3.79 8.19 7.31
CA SER A 21 2.85 9.07 6.59
C SER A 21 2.18 8.35 5.42
N VAL A 22 2.91 7.47 4.72
CA VAL A 22 2.38 6.62 3.62
C VAL A 22 1.35 5.61 4.15
N LEU A 23 1.59 5.04 5.33
CA LEU A 23 0.71 4.04 5.94
C LEU A 23 -0.55 4.67 6.55
N LEU A 24 -0.44 5.85 7.16
CA LEU A 24 -1.53 6.49 7.90
C LEU A 24 -2.36 7.46 7.05
N ASN A 25 -1.77 8.06 6.02
CA ASN A 25 -2.45 8.98 5.12
C ASN A 25 -2.16 8.56 3.67
N PRO A 26 -2.73 7.43 3.21
CA PRO A 26 -2.63 7.06 1.81
C PRO A 26 -3.11 8.26 1.00
N LEU A 27 -2.25 8.75 0.11
CA LEU A 27 -2.45 9.99 -0.63
C LEU A 27 -3.90 10.04 -1.13
N PRO A 28 -4.73 11.00 -0.67
CA PRO A 28 -6.09 11.11 -1.16
C PRO A 28 -5.98 11.28 -2.66
N ASN A 29 -6.64 10.41 -3.41
CA ASN A 29 -6.65 10.37 -4.89
C ASN A 29 -5.48 9.64 -5.58
N ARG A 30 -4.62 8.89 -4.86
CA ARG A 30 -3.58 8.04 -5.48
C ARG A 30 -3.77 6.55 -5.27
N HIS A 31 -4.98 6.13 -4.88
CA HIS A 31 -5.44 4.76 -5.10
C HIS A 31 -5.71 4.60 -6.59
N GLN A 32 -4.65 4.38 -7.38
CA GLN A 32 -4.81 3.89 -8.74
C GLN A 32 -5.34 2.47 -8.60
N GLU A 33 -6.65 2.32 -8.66
CA GLU A 33 -7.25 1.00 -8.72
C GLU A 33 -6.74 0.34 -10.00
N LEU A 34 -6.19 -0.86 -9.85
CA LEU A 34 -5.82 -1.66 -10.99
C LEU A 34 -7.10 -2.01 -11.73
N SER A 35 -7.15 -1.68 -13.01
CA SER A 35 -8.21 -2.19 -13.86
C SER A 35 -8.14 -3.73 -13.92
N GLU A 36 -9.26 -4.37 -14.20
CA GLU A 36 -9.32 -5.83 -14.39
C GLU A 36 -8.23 -6.40 -15.32
N PRO A 37 -7.94 -5.83 -16.52
CA PRO A 37 -6.88 -6.36 -17.37
C PRO A 37 -5.49 -6.23 -16.73
N GLU A 38 -5.23 -5.18 -15.95
CA GLU A 38 -3.96 -5.02 -15.24
C GLU A 38 -3.81 -6.06 -14.14
N SER A 39 -4.84 -6.26 -13.31
CA SER A 39 -4.86 -7.30 -12.27
C SER A 39 -4.65 -8.70 -12.85
N SER A 40 -5.27 -8.99 -14.00
CA SER A 40 -5.10 -10.24 -14.73
C SER A 40 -3.67 -10.42 -15.28
N ALA A 41 -3.09 -9.36 -15.85
CA ALA A 41 -1.71 -9.38 -16.32
C ALA A 41 -0.72 -9.64 -15.16
N LEU A 42 -0.91 -8.96 -14.03
CA LEU A 42 -0.12 -9.17 -12.80
C LEU A 42 -0.26 -10.61 -12.27
N ALA A 43 -1.46 -11.19 -12.29
CA ALA A 43 -1.68 -12.59 -11.91
C ALA A 43 -0.93 -13.57 -12.82
N LEU A 44 -0.94 -13.33 -14.14
CA LEU A 44 -0.20 -14.14 -15.10
C LEU A 44 1.32 -14.08 -14.86
N LEU A 45 1.85 -12.87 -14.66
CA LEU A 45 3.27 -12.68 -14.35
C LEU A 45 3.65 -13.36 -13.03
N SER A 46 2.80 -13.26 -12.02
CA SER A 46 3.01 -13.88 -10.72
C SER A 46 3.00 -15.41 -10.81
N SER A 47 2.08 -16.00 -11.57
CA SER A 47 2.03 -17.46 -11.79
C SER A 47 3.30 -18.03 -12.44
N ARG A 48 4.07 -17.18 -13.15
CA ARG A 48 5.36 -17.52 -13.77
C ARG A 48 6.57 -17.12 -12.93
N GLY A 49 6.35 -16.60 -11.72
CA GLY A 49 7.40 -16.18 -10.80
C GLY A 49 8.15 -14.91 -11.22
N LEU A 50 7.59 -14.13 -12.17
CA LEU A 50 8.24 -12.91 -12.67
C LEU A 50 8.03 -11.71 -11.74
N VAL A 51 6.96 -11.72 -10.95
CA VAL A 51 6.64 -10.69 -9.95
C VAL A 51 6.02 -11.34 -8.70
N PRO A 52 6.11 -10.69 -7.52
CA PRO A 52 5.35 -11.12 -6.33
C PRO A 52 3.83 -11.06 -6.57
N PRO A 53 3.03 -11.92 -5.92
CA PRO A 53 1.57 -11.89 -6.04
C PRO A 53 0.99 -10.60 -5.46
N LEU A 54 -0.15 -10.17 -6.00
CA LEU A 54 -0.92 -9.04 -5.46
C LEU A 54 -1.33 -9.35 -4.01
N ARG A 55 -0.89 -8.51 -3.08
CA ARG A 55 -1.14 -8.67 -1.63
C ARG A 55 -2.33 -7.87 -1.13
N PHE A 56 -2.79 -6.92 -1.95
CA PHE A 56 -3.87 -5.99 -1.63
C PHE A 56 -4.76 -5.89 -2.88
N GLY A 57 -5.84 -6.64 -2.91
CA GLY A 57 -6.85 -6.60 -3.97
C GLY A 57 -8.07 -5.81 -3.51
N GLY A 58 -8.72 -5.12 -4.45
CA GLY A 58 -10.03 -4.50 -4.22
C GLY A 58 -11.01 -5.55 -3.70
N ASN A 59 -11.45 -5.35 -2.46
CA ASN A 59 -12.47 -6.14 -1.75
C ASN A 59 -12.26 -7.68 -1.71
N SER A 60 -11.34 -8.14 -0.86
CA SER A 60 -11.34 -9.53 -0.35
C SER A 60 -12.32 -9.73 0.83
N GLN A 61 -13.60 -9.42 0.64
CA GLN A 61 -14.69 -10.04 1.41
C GLN A 61 -15.18 -11.27 0.64
N ALA A 62 -14.36 -12.32 0.64
CA ALA A 62 -14.73 -13.65 0.18
C ALA A 62 -14.24 -14.66 1.23
N ILE A 63 -14.90 -14.67 2.39
CA ILE A 63 -15.11 -15.83 3.25
C ILE A 63 -16.55 -15.74 3.76
#